data_AF-A0A6P8DK13-F1
#
_entry.id   AF-A0A6P8DK13-F1
#
_cell.length_a   1.000
_cell.length_b   1.000
_cell.length_c   1.000
_cell.angle_alpha   90.00
_cell.angle_beta   90.00
_cell.angle_gamma   90.00
#
_symmetry.space_group_name_H-M   'P 1'
#
loop_
_entity.id
_entity.type
_entity.pdbx_description
1 polymer ?
#
loop_
_entity_poly.entity_id
_entity_poly.type
_entity_poly.pdbx_seq_one_letter_code
_entity_poly.pdbx_strand_id
1 'polypeptide(L)'
;MGSVEEYQPLLLGLDSHSRIPDLSSVAIEDFLEQRPVAARWWPRLVAWESRLLWLLSGSSIIVSIFNYMLSFVTLMFTGHLGALELAGASIASVGIQGLAYGIMLGMASAVQTVCGQAYGARKLSAMGIICQRAIVLHVGAAFLLTFLYWFSGPALKAIGQSESIAEQGEIFARGLIPQLYAFAISCPAQRFLQAQNIVNPLAYMSVGVFLVHILLTYVVVYVLNYGLIGAALMLSFSWWLLVVLNGLYIVLSPSCKETWTGLSMQAFRGIWPYFKLTVASAIMLCLEIWYNQGLVLISGLLSNPTISLDSISICMNYLNWDMQFMLGLSAAASVRVSNELGAGHPKVAKFSVLVVNGTSIIISVVFSSIILIFRLGLSKLFTTDSEVIEAVVDLTPLLAISIFLNGIQPILSGVAIGSGWQAVVAYINLTTYYVIGLPIGCVLGFKTSLGDLVGYDRRSIATNSNSRYINCQNKLGRRGRKSSGSIEEIGKRRSHFTHSQ
;
A
#
# COMPACT_ATOMS: atom_id res chain seq x y z
N MET A 1 64.87 -23.86 19.64
CA MET A 1 63.71 -24.77 19.50
C MET A 1 62.78 -24.53 20.66
N GLY A 2 61.73 -23.75 20.42
CA GLY A 2 60.65 -23.44 21.36
C GLY A 2 59.45 -23.08 20.49
N SER A 3 58.39 -23.86 20.62
CA SER A 3 57.22 -23.96 19.76
C SER A 3 56.47 -22.63 19.60
N VAL A 4 56.29 -22.22 18.35
CA VAL A 4 55.28 -21.23 17.94
C VAL A 4 53.92 -21.90 18.10
N GLU A 5 53.06 -21.34 18.95
CA GLU A 5 51.65 -21.70 19.02
C GLU A 5 51.03 -21.49 17.64
N GLU A 6 50.64 -22.61 17.04
CA GLU A 6 49.95 -22.67 15.76
C GLU A 6 48.55 -22.10 15.96
N TYR A 7 48.32 -20.88 15.47
CA TYR A 7 47.00 -20.26 15.43
C TYR A 7 46.12 -21.08 14.48
N GLN A 8 45.44 -22.08 15.04
CA GLN A 8 44.57 -23.00 14.32
C GLN A 8 43.40 -22.18 13.74
N PRO A 9 43.26 -22.06 12.41
CA PRO A 9 42.16 -21.31 11.84
C PRO A 9 40.85 -22.05 12.15
N LEU A 10 39.81 -21.31 12.53
CA LEU A 10 38.40 -21.72 12.67
C LEU A 10 37.80 -22.43 11.42
N LEU A 11 38.62 -22.70 10.39
CA LEU A 11 38.28 -23.27 9.09
C LEU A 11 38.24 -24.81 9.06
N LEU A 12 38.50 -25.50 10.18
CA LEU A 12 38.38 -26.97 10.29
C LEU A 12 37.14 -27.45 11.09
N GLY A 13 36.21 -26.53 11.42
CA GLY A 13 34.93 -26.86 12.05
C GLY A 13 33.70 -26.79 11.12
N LEU A 14 33.87 -26.25 9.91
CA LEU A 14 32.85 -26.26 8.85
C LEU A 14 33.03 -27.49 7.94
N ASP A 15 33.48 -28.61 8.51
CA ASP A 15 33.48 -29.92 7.84
C ASP A 15 32.04 -30.40 7.70
N SER A 16 31.49 -30.22 6.49
CA SER A 16 30.34 -30.91 5.85
C SER A 16 28.99 -31.07 6.59
N HIS A 17 28.92 -30.80 7.90
CA HIS A 17 27.78 -31.08 8.79
C HIS A 17 27.34 -29.89 9.65
N SER A 18 28.03 -28.76 9.63
CA SER A 18 27.53 -27.50 10.18
C SER A 18 26.32 -27.05 9.35
N ARG A 19 25.12 -27.25 9.89
CA ARG A 19 23.87 -26.80 9.26
C ARG A 19 23.85 -25.27 9.30
N ILE A 20 24.15 -24.63 8.17
CA ILE A 20 23.92 -23.18 7.95
C ILE A 20 22.58 -22.69 8.54
N PRO A 21 21.48 -23.45 8.50
CA PRO A 21 20.23 -23.10 9.19
C PRO A 21 20.35 -22.71 10.67
N ASP A 22 21.37 -23.16 11.38
CA ASP A 22 21.53 -22.98 12.84
C ASP A 22 22.62 -21.95 13.19
N LEU A 23 23.25 -21.31 12.19
CA LEU A 23 24.28 -20.29 12.40
C LEU A 23 23.69 -18.97 12.87
N SER A 24 24.39 -18.30 13.79
CA SER A 24 24.09 -16.95 14.25
C SER A 24 24.48 -15.90 13.21
N SER A 25 23.88 -14.70 13.27
CA SER A 25 24.27 -13.59 12.38
C SER A 25 25.76 -13.25 12.50
N VAL A 26 26.37 -13.36 13.68
CA VAL A 26 27.82 -13.14 13.89
C VAL A 26 28.63 -14.11 13.05
N ALA A 27 28.31 -15.41 13.11
CA ALA A 27 29.03 -16.43 12.36
C ALA A 27 28.89 -16.24 10.83
N ILE A 28 27.73 -15.73 10.37
CA ILE A 28 27.51 -15.38 8.96
C ILE A 28 28.25 -14.10 8.59
N GLU A 29 28.33 -13.10 9.47
CA GLU A 29 29.14 -11.89 9.25
C GLU A 29 30.61 -12.27 9.04
N ASP A 30 31.20 -13.04 9.95
CA ASP A 30 32.57 -13.53 9.87
C ASP A 30 32.79 -14.35 8.57
N PHE A 31 31.81 -15.16 8.19
CA PHE A 31 31.85 -15.94 6.95
C PHE A 31 31.81 -15.05 5.69
N LEU A 32 31.02 -13.97 5.69
CA LEU A 32 30.91 -13.02 4.59
C LEU A 32 32.10 -12.04 4.52
N GLU A 33 32.84 -11.86 5.62
CA GLU A 33 34.09 -11.09 5.64
C GLU A 33 35.25 -11.86 4.99
N GLN A 34 35.23 -13.19 5.06
CA GLN A 34 36.25 -14.03 4.45
C GLN A 34 36.10 -14.06 2.91
N ARG A 35 37.25 -14.15 2.21
CA ARG A 35 37.46 -14.13 0.74
C ARG A 35 36.46 -15.02 -0.06
N PRO A 36 36.33 -14.87 -1.40
CA PRO A 36 35.05 -15.01 -2.11
C PRO A 36 34.33 -16.31 -1.79
N VAL A 37 33.08 -16.16 -1.34
CA VAL A 37 32.18 -17.27 -1.01
C VAL A 37 31.97 -18.15 -2.24
N ALA A 38 32.32 -19.44 -2.11
CA ALA A 38 32.14 -20.40 -3.20
C ALA A 38 30.67 -20.52 -3.61
N ALA A 39 30.42 -20.63 -4.92
CA ALA A 39 29.08 -20.60 -5.51
C ALA A 39 28.07 -21.55 -4.83
N ARG A 40 28.55 -22.73 -4.39
CA ARG A 40 27.76 -23.77 -3.70
C ARG A 40 27.11 -23.33 -2.40
N TRP A 41 27.60 -22.27 -1.75
CA TRP A 41 27.10 -21.82 -0.45
C TRP A 41 25.98 -20.79 -0.56
N TRP A 42 25.88 -20.06 -1.67
CA TRP A 42 24.85 -19.03 -1.87
C TRP A 42 23.41 -19.54 -1.69
N PRO A 43 23.00 -20.71 -2.22
CA PRO A 43 21.64 -21.19 -2.01
C PRO A 43 21.32 -21.41 -0.52
N ARG A 44 22.29 -21.88 0.27
CA ARG A 44 22.12 -22.13 1.70
C ARG A 44 22.06 -20.81 2.49
N LEU A 45 22.90 -19.83 2.14
CA LEU A 45 22.86 -18.49 2.73
C LEU A 45 21.53 -17.78 2.43
N VAL A 46 21.09 -17.83 1.17
CA VAL A 46 19.81 -17.23 0.76
C VAL A 46 18.65 -17.92 1.48
N ALA A 47 18.67 -19.25 1.62
CA ALA A 47 17.64 -19.96 2.37
C ALA A 47 17.62 -19.59 3.86
N TRP A 48 18.78 -19.42 4.48
CA TRP A 48 18.89 -19.00 5.89
C TRP A 48 18.31 -17.59 6.10
N GLU A 49 18.74 -16.62 5.29
CA GLU A 49 18.27 -15.24 5.41
C GLU A 49 16.79 -15.11 5.02
N SER A 50 16.36 -15.83 3.98
CA SER A 50 14.96 -15.88 3.55
C SER A 50 14.05 -16.41 4.66
N ARG A 51 14.47 -17.46 5.39
CA ARG A 51 13.70 -17.97 6.54
C ARG A 51 13.51 -16.90 7.61
N LEU A 52 14.57 -16.17 7.97
CA LEU A 52 14.51 -15.11 8.99
C LEU A 52 13.63 -13.94 8.53
N LEU A 53 13.76 -13.53 7.27
CA LEU A 53 12.93 -12.49 6.67
C LEU A 53 11.46 -12.91 6.62
N TRP A 54 11.14 -14.15 6.28
CA TRP A 54 9.75 -14.64 6.21
C TRP A 54 9.07 -14.74 7.57
N LEU A 55 9.81 -15.08 8.63
CA LEU A 55 9.30 -15.02 10.00
C LEU A 55 8.87 -13.60 10.39
N LEU A 56 9.56 -12.58 9.88
CA LEU A 56 9.22 -11.17 10.10
C LEU A 56 8.14 -10.66 9.15
N SER A 57 8.28 -10.94 7.85
CA SER A 57 7.44 -10.39 6.81
C SER A 57 6.05 -10.99 6.81
N GLY A 58 5.90 -12.31 7.02
CA GLY A 58 4.58 -12.96 7.02
C GLY A 58 3.63 -12.30 8.02
N SER A 59 4.08 -12.15 9.26
CA SER A 59 3.30 -11.49 10.32
C SER A 59 3.14 -9.99 10.08
N SER A 60 4.16 -9.29 9.56
CA SER A 60 4.06 -7.86 9.24
C SER A 60 3.09 -7.58 8.09
N ILE A 61 2.99 -8.48 7.11
CA ILE A 61 2.01 -8.46 6.02
C ILE A 61 0.61 -8.63 6.61
N ILE A 62 0.40 -9.63 7.48
CA ILE A 62 -0.90 -9.83 8.16
C ILE A 62 -1.31 -8.57 8.92
N VAL A 63 -0.42 -7.98 9.72
CA VAL A 63 -0.70 -6.73 10.43
C VAL A 63 -1.12 -5.62 9.45
N SER A 64 -0.37 -5.44 8.36
CA SER A 64 -0.63 -4.38 7.38
C SER A 64 -1.96 -4.57 6.65
N ILE A 65 -2.27 -5.80 6.25
CA ILE A 65 -3.53 -6.16 5.59
C ILE A 65 -4.70 -5.94 6.54
N PHE A 66 -4.68 -6.54 7.74
CA PHE A 66 -5.83 -6.51 8.63
C PHE A 66 -6.10 -5.12 9.23
N ASN A 67 -5.05 -4.31 9.44
CA ASN A 67 -5.25 -2.91 9.84
C ASN A 67 -5.91 -2.08 8.72
N TYR A 68 -5.56 -2.33 7.46
CA TYR A 68 -6.24 -1.70 6.31
C TYR A 68 -7.68 -2.21 6.16
N MET A 69 -7.91 -3.51 6.39
CA MET A 69 -9.23 -4.10 6.32
C MET A 69 -10.23 -3.47 7.30
N LEU A 70 -9.79 -2.92 8.44
CA LEU A 70 -10.65 -2.15 9.34
C LEU A 70 -11.31 -0.96 8.62
N SER A 71 -10.52 -0.13 7.95
CA SER A 71 -11.05 1.00 7.18
C SER A 71 -11.85 0.54 5.96
N PHE A 72 -11.36 -0.48 5.24
CA PHE A 72 -12.05 -1.03 4.07
C PHE A 72 -13.46 -1.54 4.40
N VAL A 73 -13.59 -2.35 5.46
CA VAL A 73 -14.90 -2.87 5.90
C VAL A 73 -15.78 -1.74 6.43
N THR A 74 -15.23 -0.77 7.16
CA THR A 74 -15.99 0.41 7.60
C THR A 74 -16.62 1.12 6.40
N LEU A 75 -15.85 1.35 5.33
CA LEU A 75 -16.38 1.96 4.10
C LEU A 75 -17.45 1.09 3.44
N MET A 76 -17.29 -0.24 3.43
CA MET A 76 -18.35 -1.14 2.94
C MET A 76 -19.65 -0.95 3.74
N PHE A 77 -19.61 -0.88 5.06
CA PHE A 77 -20.81 -0.61 5.88
C PHE A 77 -21.43 0.76 5.54
N THR A 78 -20.61 1.80 5.35
CA THR A 78 -21.13 3.12 4.93
C THR A 78 -21.75 3.09 3.53
N GLY A 79 -21.25 2.23 2.64
CA GLY A 79 -21.83 1.97 1.31
C GLY A 79 -23.27 1.47 1.35
N HIS A 80 -23.59 0.65 2.35
CA HIS A 80 -24.94 0.11 2.52
C HIS A 80 -25.89 1.08 3.25
N LEU A 81 -25.36 2.12 3.91
CA LEU A 81 -26.18 3.20 4.46
C LEU A 81 -26.74 4.09 3.36
N GLY A 82 -25.92 4.36 2.34
CA GLY A 82 -26.32 5.12 1.16
C GLY A 82 -25.14 5.66 0.38
N ALA A 83 -25.41 6.10 -0.86
CA ALA A 83 -24.38 6.64 -1.73
C ALA A 83 -23.78 7.96 -1.21
N LEU A 84 -24.58 8.79 -0.53
CA LEU A 84 -24.13 10.07 0.02
C LEU A 84 -23.23 9.86 1.25
N GLU A 85 -23.62 8.95 2.13
CA GLU A 85 -22.86 8.54 3.32
C GLU A 85 -21.51 7.95 2.92
N LEU A 86 -21.50 7.07 1.92
CA LEU A 86 -20.26 6.51 1.38
C LEU A 86 -19.37 7.58 0.77
N ALA A 87 -19.92 8.51 0.00
CA ALA A 87 -19.16 9.59 -0.62
C ALA A 87 -18.46 10.46 0.46
N GLY A 88 -19.22 10.86 1.49
CA GLY A 88 -18.68 11.58 2.65
C GLY A 88 -17.62 10.77 3.43
N ALA A 89 -17.91 9.51 3.73
CA ALA A 89 -16.98 8.62 4.44
C ALA A 89 -15.68 8.39 3.66
N SER A 90 -15.79 8.19 2.35
CA SER A 90 -14.66 7.93 1.47
C SER A 90 -13.76 9.15 1.36
N ILE A 91 -14.32 10.35 1.15
CA ILE A 91 -13.49 11.56 1.05
C ILE A 91 -12.85 11.93 2.38
N ALA A 92 -13.55 11.71 3.51
CA ALA A 92 -12.96 11.89 4.83
C ALA A 92 -11.87 10.85 5.11
N SER A 93 -12.07 9.59 4.70
CA SER A 93 -11.08 8.51 4.87
C SER A 93 -9.82 8.78 4.04
N VAL A 94 -9.99 9.18 2.78
CA VAL A 94 -8.86 9.43 1.88
C VAL A 94 -8.16 10.76 2.19
N GLY A 95 -8.92 11.85 2.31
CA GLY A 95 -8.38 13.20 2.40
C GLY A 95 -7.94 13.62 3.81
N ILE A 96 -8.63 13.15 4.86
CA ILE A 96 -8.38 13.60 6.23
C ILE A 96 -7.71 12.49 7.04
N GLN A 97 -8.33 11.30 7.09
CA GLN A 97 -7.75 10.16 7.81
C GLN A 97 -6.45 9.67 7.15
N GLY A 98 -6.42 9.57 5.83
CA GLY A 98 -5.22 9.19 5.08
C GLY A 98 -4.05 10.13 5.32
N LEU A 99 -4.32 11.45 5.40
CA LEU A 99 -3.34 12.47 5.76
C LEU A 99 -2.72 12.20 7.14
N ALA A 100 -3.58 12.05 8.14
CA ALA A 100 -3.13 11.81 9.50
C ALA A 100 -2.42 10.46 9.66
N TYR A 101 -2.95 9.40 9.04
CA TYR A 101 -2.34 8.07 9.09
C TYR A 101 -0.95 8.08 8.44
N GLY A 102 -0.76 8.76 7.31
CA GLY A 102 0.55 8.91 6.67
C GLY A 102 1.56 9.62 7.56
N ILE A 103 1.15 10.72 8.23
CA ILE A 103 1.99 11.42 9.20
C ILE A 103 2.36 10.50 10.36
N MET A 104 1.38 9.83 10.97
CA MET A 104 1.60 8.94 12.12
C MET A 104 2.50 7.75 11.77
N LEU A 105 2.29 7.13 10.62
CA LEU A 105 3.10 6.00 10.16
C LEU A 105 4.54 6.44 9.83
N GLY A 106 4.69 7.61 9.19
CA GLY A 106 6.00 8.19 8.88
C GLY A 106 6.77 8.53 10.15
N MET A 107 6.12 9.19 11.12
CA MET A 107 6.71 9.48 12.43
C MET A 107 7.13 8.20 13.17
N ALA A 108 6.29 7.15 13.11
CA ALA A 108 6.55 5.86 13.76
C ALA A 108 7.74 5.10 13.12
N SER A 109 8.05 5.32 11.84
CA SER A 109 9.23 4.72 11.21
C SER A 109 10.56 5.16 11.87
N ALA A 110 10.61 6.33 12.51
CA ALA A 110 11.77 6.74 13.31
C ALA A 110 11.95 5.86 14.57
N VAL A 111 10.85 5.38 15.16
CA VAL A 111 10.91 4.39 16.26
C VAL A 111 11.57 3.12 15.74
N GLN A 112 11.18 2.66 14.56
CA GLN A 112 11.71 1.44 13.98
C GLN A 112 13.23 1.49 13.80
N THR A 113 13.78 2.60 13.27
CA THR A 113 15.23 2.81 13.16
C THR A 113 15.92 2.76 14.52
N VAL A 114 15.50 3.62 15.44
CA VAL A 114 16.26 3.87 16.68
C VAL A 114 16.08 2.69 17.65
N CYS A 115 14.88 2.12 17.74
CA CYS A 115 14.64 0.92 18.55
C CYS A 115 15.31 -0.31 17.94
N GLY A 116 15.29 -0.50 16.61
CA GLY A 116 15.94 -1.64 15.98
C GLY A 116 17.47 -1.62 16.14
N GLN A 117 18.09 -0.46 15.93
CA GLN A 117 19.52 -0.31 16.19
C GLN A 117 19.87 -0.45 17.68
N ALA A 118 19.04 0.06 18.59
CA ALA A 118 19.22 -0.14 20.02
C ALA A 118 19.08 -1.62 20.42
N TYR A 119 18.15 -2.35 19.81
CA TYR A 119 17.95 -3.77 20.02
C TYR A 119 19.17 -4.58 19.56
N GLY A 120 19.66 -4.33 18.34
CA GLY A 120 20.89 -4.90 17.80
C GLY A 120 22.11 -4.64 18.68
N ALA A 121 22.26 -3.41 19.17
CA ALA A 121 23.34 -2.98 20.06
C ALA A 121 23.18 -3.45 21.52
N ARG A 122 22.15 -4.26 21.84
CA ARG A 122 21.81 -4.73 23.19
C ARG A 122 21.54 -3.61 24.21
N LYS A 123 21.16 -2.41 23.75
CA LYS A 123 20.75 -1.27 24.58
C LYS A 123 19.24 -1.31 24.89
N LEU A 124 18.80 -2.42 25.49
CA LEU A 124 17.38 -2.77 25.60
C LEU A 124 16.56 -1.74 26.40
N SER A 125 17.07 -1.27 27.54
CA SER A 125 16.37 -0.30 28.39
C SER A 125 16.10 1.04 27.71
N ALA A 126 16.90 1.43 26.71
CA ALA A 126 16.71 2.67 25.96
C ALA A 126 15.47 2.62 25.05
N MET A 127 15.05 1.41 24.63
CA MET A 127 13.94 1.22 23.69
C MET A 127 12.61 1.74 24.27
N GLY A 128 12.33 1.46 25.55
CA GLY A 128 11.13 1.95 26.22
C GLY A 128 11.09 3.48 26.30
N ILE A 129 12.23 4.12 26.55
CA ILE A 129 12.36 5.59 26.58
C ILE A 129 12.13 6.18 25.18
N ILE A 130 12.66 5.55 24.14
CA ILE A 130 12.44 5.97 22.74
C ILE A 130 10.95 5.87 22.37
N CYS A 131 10.30 4.76 22.73
CA CYS A 131 8.86 4.57 22.49
C CYS A 131 8.03 5.65 23.19
N GLN A 132 8.29 5.93 24.47
CA GLN A 132 7.59 6.98 25.21
C GLN A 132 7.80 8.36 24.60
N ARG A 133 9.05 8.68 24.21
CA ARG A 133 9.37 9.93 23.51
C ARG A 133 8.61 10.06 22.19
N ALA A 134 8.51 8.97 21.44
CA ALA A 134 7.74 8.94 20.20
C ALA A 134 6.25 9.19 20.44
N ILE A 135 5.65 8.54 21.44
CA ILE A 135 4.25 8.75 21.81
C ILE A 135 3.99 10.22 22.14
N VAL A 136 4.87 10.87 22.91
CA VAL A 136 4.75 12.32 23.23
C VAL A 136 4.71 13.16 21.95
N LEU A 137 5.62 12.91 21.00
CA LEU A 137 5.63 13.65 19.73
C LEU A 137 4.39 13.36 18.87
N HIS A 138 3.95 12.10 18.80
CA HIS A 138 2.76 11.73 18.03
C HIS A 138 1.49 12.33 18.62
N VAL A 139 1.36 12.38 19.95
CA VAL A 139 0.22 13.05 20.61
C VAL A 139 0.23 14.54 20.31
N GLY A 140 1.40 15.19 20.28
CA GLY A 140 1.52 16.58 19.83
C GLY A 140 1.05 16.78 18.38
N ALA A 141 1.44 15.88 17.47
CA ALA A 141 0.97 15.92 16.09
C ALA A 141 -0.55 15.64 15.97
N ALA A 142 -1.08 14.68 16.74
CA ALA A 142 -2.51 14.36 16.80
C ALA A 142 -3.34 15.56 17.28
N PHE A 143 -2.84 16.29 18.28
CA PHE A 143 -3.47 17.52 18.74
C PHE A 143 -3.59 18.56 17.62
N LEU A 144 -2.51 18.80 16.87
CA LEU A 144 -2.54 19.73 15.73
C LEU A 144 -3.48 19.25 14.61
N LEU A 145 -3.51 17.95 14.33
CA LEU A 145 -4.38 17.37 13.31
C LEU A 145 -5.85 17.32 13.73
N THR A 146 -6.16 17.40 15.03
CA THR A 146 -7.54 17.42 15.53
C THR A 146 -8.32 18.63 14.98
N PHE A 147 -7.67 19.78 14.79
CA PHE A 147 -8.30 20.95 14.20
C PHE A 147 -8.78 20.68 12.77
N LEU A 148 -8.00 19.96 11.96
CA LEU A 148 -8.41 19.57 10.61
C LEU A 148 -9.63 18.64 10.64
N TYR A 149 -9.66 17.69 11.58
CA TYR A 149 -10.81 16.77 11.74
C TYR A 149 -12.06 17.51 12.22
N TRP A 150 -11.90 18.50 13.10
CA TRP A 150 -13.03 19.24 13.65
C TRP A 150 -13.66 20.19 12.62
N PHE A 151 -12.82 20.84 11.82
CA PHE A 151 -13.20 21.78 10.75
C PHE A 151 -13.16 21.15 9.36
N SER A 152 -13.38 19.84 9.27
CA SER A 152 -13.33 19.09 8.02
C SER A 152 -14.42 19.52 7.04
N GLY A 153 -15.63 19.87 7.50
CA GLY A 153 -16.71 20.32 6.61
C GLY A 153 -16.32 21.56 5.80
N PRO A 154 -15.92 22.66 6.45
CA PRO A 154 -15.36 23.83 5.77
C PRO A 154 -14.15 23.51 4.88
N ALA A 155 -13.24 22.65 5.32
CA ALA A 155 -12.08 22.26 4.52
C ALA A 155 -12.48 21.50 3.23
N LEU A 156 -13.44 20.57 3.33
CA LEU A 156 -13.99 19.83 2.20
C LEU A 156 -14.73 20.77 1.22
N LYS A 157 -15.49 21.74 1.73
CA LYS A 157 -16.10 22.79 0.90
C LYS A 157 -15.06 23.65 0.19
N ALA A 158 -13.97 24.01 0.88
CA ALA A 158 -12.91 24.84 0.32
C ALA A 158 -12.16 24.15 -0.85
N ILE A 159 -12.07 22.82 -0.84
CA ILE A 159 -11.50 22.04 -1.96
C ILE A 159 -12.53 21.72 -3.06
N GLY A 160 -13.74 22.30 -2.98
CA GLY A 160 -14.75 22.23 -4.04
C GLY A 160 -15.79 21.11 -3.91
N GLN A 161 -15.90 20.46 -2.75
CA GLN A 161 -16.96 19.45 -2.53
C GLN A 161 -18.33 20.09 -2.34
N SER A 162 -19.38 19.36 -2.73
CA SER A 162 -20.76 19.79 -2.48
C SER A 162 -21.04 19.86 -0.98
N GLU A 163 -21.99 20.73 -0.60
CA GLU A 163 -22.37 20.91 0.80
C GLU A 163 -22.82 19.60 1.46
N SER A 164 -23.64 18.81 0.77
CA SER A 164 -24.13 17.52 1.29
C SER A 164 -23.03 16.49 1.51
N ILE A 165 -22.02 16.40 0.62
CA ILE A 165 -20.89 15.48 0.80
C ILE A 165 -19.98 15.98 1.92
N ALA A 166 -19.73 17.29 1.99
CA ALA A 166 -18.90 17.89 3.03
C ALA A 166 -19.50 17.71 4.43
N GLU A 167 -20.83 17.78 4.57
CA GLU A 167 -21.54 17.50 5.82
C GLU A 167 -21.37 16.04 6.27
N GLN A 168 -21.56 15.06 5.37
CA GLN A 168 -21.34 13.65 5.70
C GLN A 168 -19.87 13.36 6.03
N GLY A 169 -18.94 13.95 5.25
CA GLY A 169 -17.52 13.85 5.52
C GLY A 169 -17.13 14.45 6.88
N GLU A 170 -17.81 15.51 7.30
CA GLU A 170 -17.60 16.11 8.62
C GLU A 170 -18.09 15.24 9.77
N ILE A 171 -19.28 14.67 9.65
CA ILE A 171 -19.80 13.71 10.64
C ILE A 171 -18.82 12.54 10.80
N PHE A 172 -18.38 11.96 9.68
CA PHE A 172 -17.46 10.84 9.69
C PHE A 172 -16.09 11.23 10.27
N ALA A 173 -15.49 12.34 9.81
CA ALA A 173 -14.19 12.81 10.31
C ALA A 173 -14.22 13.09 11.81
N ARG A 174 -15.27 13.74 12.34
CA ARG A 174 -15.38 13.97 13.79
C ARG A 174 -15.46 12.66 14.59
N GLY A 175 -16.14 11.64 14.06
CA GLY A 175 -16.18 10.30 14.64
C GLY A 175 -14.82 9.57 14.65
N LEU A 176 -13.88 9.99 13.80
CA LEU A 176 -12.52 9.46 13.73
C LEU A 176 -11.52 10.18 14.63
N ILE A 177 -11.91 11.26 15.33
CA ILE A 177 -11.00 11.97 16.25
C ILE A 177 -10.41 11.01 17.31
N PRO A 178 -11.16 10.10 17.96
CA PRO A 178 -10.55 9.17 18.90
C PRO A 178 -9.54 8.22 18.23
N GLN A 179 -9.78 7.81 16.98
CA GLN A 179 -8.83 7.02 16.19
C GLN A 179 -7.48 7.73 16.01
N LEU A 180 -7.50 9.04 15.79
CA LEU A 180 -6.28 9.85 15.60
C LEU A 180 -5.32 9.72 16.80
N TYR A 181 -5.87 9.77 18.02
CA TYR A 181 -5.10 9.56 19.25
C TYR A 181 -4.71 8.09 19.44
N ALA A 182 -5.54 7.16 18.98
CA ALA A 182 -5.17 5.75 18.97
C ALA A 182 -3.99 5.47 18.03
N PHE A 183 -3.91 6.11 16.85
CA PHE A 183 -2.73 6.04 15.98
C PHE A 183 -1.48 6.57 16.68
N ALA A 184 -1.61 7.69 17.39
CA ALA A 184 -0.49 8.31 18.08
C ALA A 184 0.18 7.41 19.13
N ILE A 185 -0.57 6.44 19.67
CA ILE A 185 -0.07 5.48 20.66
C ILE A 185 0.26 4.14 19.99
N SER A 186 -0.64 3.62 19.15
CA SER A 186 -0.52 2.30 18.54
C SER A 186 0.61 2.22 17.53
N CYS A 187 0.80 3.23 16.67
CA CYS A 187 1.86 3.22 15.67
C CYS A 187 3.26 3.08 16.30
N PRO A 188 3.68 3.92 17.27
CA PRO A 188 4.97 3.73 17.94
C PRO A 188 5.04 2.43 18.75
N ALA A 189 3.97 2.00 19.41
CA ALA A 189 3.95 0.74 20.16
C ALA A 189 4.16 -0.50 19.27
N GLN A 190 3.52 -0.54 18.10
CA GLN A 190 3.73 -1.60 17.11
C GLN A 190 5.17 -1.62 16.62
N ARG A 191 5.76 -0.46 16.31
CA ARG A 191 7.17 -0.37 15.85
C ARG A 191 8.16 -0.76 16.95
N PHE A 192 7.86 -0.45 18.21
CA PHE A 192 8.63 -0.91 19.37
C PHE A 192 8.63 -2.45 19.49
N LEU A 193 7.48 -3.10 19.30
CA LEU A 193 7.38 -4.57 19.32
C LEU A 193 8.07 -5.19 18.08
N GLN A 194 7.84 -4.64 16.89
CA GLN A 194 8.46 -5.11 15.64
C GLN A 194 9.99 -5.03 15.68
N ALA A 195 10.57 -3.95 16.22
CA ALA A 195 12.02 -3.79 16.36
C ALA A 195 12.68 -4.96 17.13
N GLN A 196 11.95 -5.56 18.07
CA GLN A 196 12.40 -6.68 18.89
C GLN A 196 12.15 -8.05 18.23
N ASN A 197 11.65 -8.07 16.99
CA ASN A 197 11.16 -9.26 16.28
C ASN A 197 9.86 -9.86 16.88
N ILE A 198 9.10 -9.08 17.67
CA ILE A 198 7.81 -9.50 18.23
C ILE A 198 6.70 -9.16 17.24
N VAL A 199 6.54 -10.01 16.22
CA VAL A 199 5.60 -9.78 15.10
C VAL A 199 4.36 -10.69 15.14
N ASN A 200 4.48 -11.93 15.61
CA ASN A 200 3.35 -12.87 15.64
C ASN A 200 2.23 -12.42 16.58
N PRO A 201 2.50 -11.94 17.81
CA PRO A 201 1.46 -11.39 18.66
C PRO A 201 0.72 -10.22 18.01
N LEU A 202 1.43 -9.32 17.33
CA LEU A 202 0.83 -8.21 16.59
C LEU A 202 -0.13 -8.71 15.50
N ALA A 203 0.27 -9.74 14.75
CA ALA A 203 -0.57 -10.36 13.73
C ALA A 203 -1.85 -10.96 14.33
N TYR A 204 -1.73 -11.75 15.40
CA TYR A 204 -2.90 -12.34 16.07
C TYR A 204 -3.84 -11.28 16.65
N MET A 205 -3.30 -10.22 17.27
CA MET A 205 -4.09 -9.10 17.77
C MET A 205 -4.81 -8.37 16.62
N SER A 206 -4.14 -8.12 15.49
CA SER A 206 -4.74 -7.44 14.33
C SER A 206 -5.90 -8.24 13.73
N VAL A 207 -5.73 -9.56 13.56
CA VAL A 207 -6.81 -10.46 13.09
C VAL A 207 -7.97 -10.49 14.08
N GLY A 208 -7.68 -10.65 15.38
CA GLY A 208 -8.71 -10.68 16.43
C GLY A 208 -9.52 -9.39 16.49
N VAL A 209 -8.85 -8.24 16.45
CA VAL A 209 -9.52 -6.92 16.42
C VAL A 209 -10.37 -6.77 15.16
N PHE A 210 -9.90 -7.24 14.00
CA PHE A 210 -10.68 -7.18 12.77
C PHE A 210 -11.97 -8.00 12.84
N LEU A 211 -11.93 -9.22 13.39
CA LEU A 211 -13.13 -10.05 13.57
C LEU A 211 -14.14 -9.39 14.52
N VAL A 212 -13.64 -8.83 15.63
CA VAL A 212 -14.47 -8.06 16.57
C VAL A 212 -15.04 -6.81 15.89
N HIS A 213 -14.25 -6.12 15.06
CA HIS A 213 -14.68 -4.93 14.33
C HIS A 213 -15.86 -5.24 13.41
N ILE A 214 -15.82 -6.31 12.61
CA ILE A 214 -16.95 -6.69 11.74
C ILE A 214 -18.23 -6.85 12.56
N LEU A 215 -18.16 -7.61 13.66
CA LEU A 215 -19.31 -7.91 14.50
C LEU A 215 -19.87 -6.62 15.15
N LEU A 216 -19.01 -5.82 15.76
CA LEU A 216 -19.44 -4.61 16.47
C LEU A 216 -19.95 -3.54 15.50
N THR A 217 -19.30 -3.36 14.35
CA THR A 217 -19.78 -2.42 13.33
C THR A 217 -21.15 -2.86 12.80
N TYR A 218 -21.38 -4.15 12.57
CA TYR A 218 -22.70 -4.66 12.20
C TYR A 218 -23.78 -4.33 13.24
N VAL A 219 -23.49 -4.61 14.52
CA VAL A 219 -24.43 -4.33 15.61
C VAL A 219 -24.72 -2.82 15.71
N VAL A 220 -23.69 -1.99 15.70
CA VAL A 220 -23.86 -0.54 15.88
C VAL A 220 -24.56 0.11 14.69
N VAL A 221 -24.22 -0.29 13.46
CA VAL A 221 -24.76 0.31 12.25
C VAL A 221 -26.18 -0.16 11.96
N TYR A 222 -26.45 -1.48 12.02
CA TYR A 222 -27.75 -2.03 11.58
C TYR A 222 -28.71 -2.40 12.70
N VAL A 223 -28.22 -2.88 13.85
CA VAL A 223 -29.11 -3.25 14.96
C VAL A 223 -29.47 -2.03 15.79
N LEU A 224 -28.47 -1.21 16.10
CA LEU A 224 -28.63 -0.02 16.93
C LEU A 224 -28.89 1.27 16.13
N ASN A 225 -28.76 1.22 14.80
CA ASN A 225 -29.07 2.33 13.88
C ASN A 225 -28.30 3.64 14.17
N TYR A 226 -27.04 3.56 14.61
CA TYR A 226 -26.19 4.75 14.81
C TYR A 226 -25.64 5.35 13.51
N GLY A 227 -25.97 4.78 12.35
CA GLY A 227 -25.66 5.33 11.03
C GLY A 227 -24.17 5.61 10.80
N LEU A 228 -23.87 6.69 10.07
CA LEU A 228 -22.53 7.04 9.62
C LEU A 228 -21.56 7.33 10.79
N ILE A 229 -22.03 8.05 11.81
CA ILE A 229 -21.22 8.34 13.00
C ILE A 229 -20.90 7.06 13.78
N GLY A 230 -21.84 6.11 13.85
CA GLY A 230 -21.63 4.81 14.45
C GLY A 230 -20.50 4.02 13.78
N ALA A 231 -20.46 4.01 12.45
CA ALA A 231 -19.39 3.38 11.68
C ALA A 231 -18.01 4.00 12.00
N ALA A 232 -17.91 5.34 12.01
CA ALA A 232 -16.68 6.05 12.36
C ALA A 232 -16.21 5.76 13.79
N LEU A 233 -17.13 5.78 14.76
CA LEU A 233 -16.81 5.50 16.16
C LEU A 233 -16.39 4.04 16.40
N MET A 234 -16.96 3.07 15.66
CA MET A 234 -16.51 1.67 15.75
C MET A 234 -15.12 1.48 15.15
N LEU A 235 -14.79 2.19 14.07
CA LEU A 235 -13.42 2.20 13.56
C LEU A 235 -12.45 2.78 14.60
N SER A 236 -12.79 3.92 15.20
CA SER A 236 -12.05 4.51 16.33
C SER A 236 -11.86 3.53 17.48
N PHE A 237 -12.93 2.83 17.88
CA PHE A 237 -12.92 1.86 18.96
C PHE A 237 -11.97 0.68 18.68
N SER A 238 -11.96 0.14 17.45
CA SER A 238 -11.06 -0.94 17.07
C SER A 238 -9.58 -0.54 17.15
N TRP A 239 -9.24 0.70 16.81
CA TRP A 239 -7.87 1.18 17.00
C TRP A 239 -7.50 1.37 18.47
N TRP A 240 -8.44 1.78 19.33
CA TRP A 240 -8.22 1.77 20.77
C TRP A 240 -8.09 0.37 21.35
N LEU A 241 -8.80 -0.62 20.81
CA LEU A 241 -8.60 -2.01 21.18
C LEU A 241 -7.17 -2.47 20.86
N LEU A 242 -6.62 -2.08 19.69
CA LEU A 242 -5.19 -2.31 19.39
C LEU A 242 -4.26 -1.61 20.37
N VAL A 243 -4.56 -0.36 20.78
CA VAL A 243 -3.77 0.35 21.81
C VAL A 243 -3.74 -0.43 23.11
N VAL A 244 -4.90 -0.88 23.60
CA VAL A 244 -5.02 -1.62 24.86
C VAL A 244 -4.29 -2.95 24.77
N LEU A 245 -4.52 -3.73 23.70
CA LEU A 245 -3.89 -5.04 23.52
C LEU A 245 -2.35 -4.92 23.41
N ASN A 246 -1.86 -3.95 22.63
CA ASN A 246 -0.42 -3.69 22.51
C ASN A 246 0.18 -3.24 23.86
N GLY A 247 -0.51 -2.35 24.58
CA GLY A 247 -0.07 -1.87 25.89
C GLY A 247 -0.02 -2.99 26.94
N LEU A 248 -1.06 -3.82 27.01
CA LEU A 248 -1.11 -4.99 27.88
C LEU A 248 0.01 -5.97 27.55
N TYR A 249 0.26 -6.24 26.26
CA TYR A 249 1.36 -7.11 25.85
C TYR A 249 2.72 -6.54 26.29
N ILE A 250 2.96 -5.24 26.08
CA ILE A 250 4.23 -4.58 26.46
C ILE A 250 4.46 -4.64 27.97
N VAL A 251 3.42 -4.45 28.78
CA VAL A 251 3.54 -4.40 30.25
C VAL A 251 3.59 -5.79 30.88
N LEU A 252 2.82 -6.76 30.37
CA LEU A 252 2.65 -8.07 31.00
C LEU A 252 3.57 -9.16 30.43
N SER A 253 4.05 -9.02 29.19
CA SER A 253 4.84 -10.06 28.54
C SER A 253 6.27 -10.12 29.11
N PRO A 254 6.79 -11.31 29.48
CA PRO A 254 8.19 -11.49 29.86
C PRO A 254 9.17 -11.01 28.80
N SER A 255 8.81 -11.09 27.52
CA SER A 255 9.66 -10.68 26.40
C SER A 255 9.95 -9.18 26.36
N CYS A 256 9.11 -8.35 26.99
CA CYS A 256 9.27 -6.90 27.03
C CYS A 256 9.88 -6.40 28.35
N LYS A 257 10.22 -7.30 29.29
CA LYS A 257 10.65 -6.92 30.64
C LYS A 257 11.94 -6.08 30.67
N GLU A 258 12.89 -6.38 29.78
CA GLU A 258 14.16 -5.65 29.69
C GLU A 258 14.06 -4.38 28.82
N THR A 259 13.11 -4.34 27.90
CA THR A 259 12.93 -3.24 26.95
C THR A 259 11.94 -2.18 27.44
N TRP A 260 11.01 -2.56 28.31
CA TRP A 260 10.06 -1.68 28.97
C TRP A 260 10.25 -1.67 30.49
N THR A 261 10.91 -0.64 30.99
CA THR A 261 11.24 -0.47 32.42
C THR A 261 10.28 0.47 33.16
N GLY A 262 9.11 0.73 32.58
CA GLY A 262 8.10 1.65 33.12
C GLY A 262 8.20 3.08 32.55
N LEU A 263 7.29 3.94 33.00
CA LEU A 263 7.21 5.34 32.55
C LEU A 263 8.37 6.16 33.14
N SER A 264 8.96 7.03 32.33
CA SER A 264 10.14 7.80 32.72
C SER A 264 10.14 9.22 32.16
N MET A 265 10.53 10.18 33.00
CA MET A 265 10.70 11.58 32.60
C MET A 265 11.86 11.79 31.61
N GLN A 266 12.69 10.77 31.38
CA GLN A 266 13.72 10.80 30.33
C GLN A 266 13.13 10.89 28.92
N ALA A 267 11.85 10.52 28.74
CA ALA A 267 11.15 10.68 27.47
C ALA A 267 11.15 12.15 26.99
N PHE A 268 11.09 13.11 27.92
CA PHE A 268 11.07 14.55 27.63
C PHE A 268 12.46 15.18 27.46
N ARG A 269 13.54 14.46 27.83
CA ARG A 269 14.90 14.96 27.71
C ARG A 269 15.49 14.65 26.34
N GLY A 270 16.20 15.61 25.76
CA GLY A 270 16.92 15.44 24.48
C GLY A 270 16.01 15.17 23.28
N ILE A 271 14.81 15.77 23.26
CA ILE A 271 13.79 15.47 22.23
C ILE A 271 14.15 16.03 20.85
N TRP A 272 14.94 17.10 20.77
CA TRP A 272 15.18 17.83 19.53
C TRP A 272 15.85 17.02 18.41
N PRO A 273 16.93 16.25 18.66
CA PRO A 273 17.50 15.37 17.62
C PRO A 273 16.50 14.32 17.13
N TYR A 274 15.73 13.72 18.05
CA TYR A 274 14.70 12.75 17.72
C TYR A 274 13.56 13.38 16.91
N PHE A 275 13.13 14.58 17.30
CA PHE A 275 12.11 15.35 16.58
C PHE A 275 12.51 15.62 15.12
N LYS A 276 13.76 16.04 14.85
CA LYS A 276 14.25 16.23 13.47
C LYS A 276 14.14 14.95 12.64
N LEU A 277 14.54 13.81 13.21
CA LEU A 277 14.43 12.51 12.56
C LEU A 277 12.95 12.16 12.29
N THR A 278 12.10 12.31 13.30
CA THR A 278 10.66 12.05 13.20
C THR A 278 9.99 12.92 12.13
N VAL A 279 10.34 14.20 12.02
CA VAL A 279 9.80 15.11 10.98
C VAL A 279 10.27 14.68 9.59
N ALA A 280 11.56 14.37 9.41
CA ALA A 280 12.07 13.90 8.13
C ALA A 280 11.37 12.61 7.67
N SER A 281 11.18 11.67 8.59
CA SER A 281 10.45 10.42 8.34
C SER A 281 8.97 10.62 8.04
N ALA A 282 8.32 11.58 8.72
CA ALA A 282 6.94 11.96 8.44
C ALA A 282 6.81 12.50 7.01
N ILE A 283 7.68 13.45 6.62
CA ILE A 283 7.68 14.04 5.27
C ILE A 283 7.90 12.97 4.21
N MET A 284 8.90 12.10 4.38
CA MET A 284 9.23 11.04 3.43
C MET A 284 8.02 10.18 3.07
N LEU A 285 7.28 9.69 4.07
CA LEU A 285 6.15 8.79 3.86
C LEU A 285 4.87 9.54 3.46
N CYS A 286 4.67 10.77 3.93
CA CYS A 286 3.55 11.60 3.47
C CYS A 286 3.66 11.91 1.98
N LEU A 287 4.86 12.25 1.49
CA LEU A 287 5.10 12.51 0.08
C LEU A 287 4.74 11.29 -0.78
N GLU A 288 5.06 10.09 -0.32
CA GLU A 288 4.78 8.83 -1.02
C GLU A 288 3.28 8.50 -1.04
N ILE A 289 2.59 8.63 0.11
CA ILE A 289 1.16 8.33 0.22
C ILE A 289 0.32 9.37 -0.54
N TRP A 290 0.63 10.66 -0.40
CA TRP A 290 -0.20 11.73 -0.98
C TRP A 290 0.01 11.90 -2.46
N TYR A 291 1.15 11.47 -3.01
CA TYR A 291 1.37 11.47 -4.45
C TYR A 291 0.26 10.68 -5.17
N ASN A 292 -0.05 9.47 -4.67
CA ASN A 292 -1.11 8.64 -5.23
C ASN A 292 -2.49 9.30 -5.11
N GLN A 293 -2.78 9.98 -4.00
CA GLN A 293 -4.06 10.68 -3.82
C GLN A 293 -4.18 11.91 -4.73
N GLY A 294 -3.08 12.64 -4.93
CA GLY A 294 -3.01 13.74 -5.88
C GLY A 294 -3.33 13.30 -7.32
N LEU A 295 -2.83 12.13 -7.74
CA LEU A 295 -3.12 11.59 -9.08
C LEU A 295 -4.61 11.27 -9.26
N VAL A 296 -5.29 10.71 -8.25
CA VAL A 296 -6.75 10.46 -8.29
C VAL A 296 -7.53 11.77 -8.40
N LEU A 297 -7.12 12.82 -7.68
CA LEU A 297 -7.78 14.12 -7.78
C LEU A 297 -7.59 14.75 -9.18
N ILE A 298 -6.39 14.63 -9.75
CA ILE A 298 -6.08 15.18 -11.08
C ILE A 298 -6.84 14.46 -12.18
N SER A 299 -7.03 13.15 -12.07
CA SER A 299 -7.79 12.40 -13.08
C SER A 299 -9.26 12.80 -13.16
N GLY A 300 -9.83 13.30 -12.07
CA GLY A 300 -11.18 13.88 -12.04
C GLY A 300 -11.35 15.16 -12.86
N LEU A 301 -10.26 15.75 -13.36
CA LEU A 301 -10.28 16.94 -14.21
C LEU A 301 -10.19 16.61 -15.71
N LEU A 302 -10.13 15.32 -16.09
CA LEU A 302 -10.05 14.88 -17.48
C LEU A 302 -11.41 15.01 -18.22
N SER A 303 -11.36 14.95 -19.55
CA SER A 303 -12.48 15.19 -20.47
C SER A 303 -13.72 14.33 -20.23
N ASN A 304 -13.54 13.10 -19.71
CA ASN A 304 -14.60 12.18 -19.34
C ASN A 304 -14.43 11.72 -17.88
N PRO A 305 -14.77 12.59 -16.91
CA PRO A 305 -14.37 12.42 -15.53
C PRO A 305 -14.99 11.17 -14.89
N THR A 306 -16.20 10.77 -15.26
CA THR A 306 -16.86 9.57 -14.71
C THR A 306 -16.08 8.31 -15.03
N ILE A 307 -15.83 8.03 -16.32
CA ILE A 307 -15.10 6.82 -16.72
C ILE A 307 -13.65 6.88 -16.21
N SER A 308 -12.99 8.04 -16.32
CA SER A 308 -11.61 8.21 -15.85
C SER A 308 -11.47 7.99 -14.35
N LEU A 309 -12.37 8.53 -13.54
CA LEU A 309 -12.37 8.33 -12.09
C LEU A 309 -12.69 6.89 -11.71
N ASP A 310 -13.70 6.29 -12.31
CA ASP A 310 -14.12 4.92 -11.98
C ASP A 310 -13.02 3.92 -12.34
N SER A 311 -12.45 4.02 -13.54
CA SER A 311 -11.37 3.11 -13.98
C SER A 311 -10.10 3.29 -13.16
N ILE A 312 -9.69 4.53 -12.87
CA ILE A 312 -8.50 4.80 -12.03
C ILE A 312 -8.74 4.34 -10.59
N SER A 313 -9.95 4.52 -10.04
CA SER A 313 -10.28 4.07 -8.70
C SER A 313 -10.17 2.54 -8.57
N ILE A 314 -10.61 1.79 -9.59
CA ILE A 314 -10.43 0.32 -9.63
C ILE A 314 -8.94 -0.04 -9.68
N CYS A 315 -8.15 0.62 -10.55
CA CYS A 315 -6.71 0.37 -10.63
C CYS A 315 -5.99 0.69 -9.31
N MET A 316 -6.32 1.83 -8.68
CA MET A 316 -5.75 2.24 -7.40
C MET A 316 -6.17 1.31 -6.25
N ASN A 317 -7.35 0.69 -6.32
CA ASN A 317 -7.76 -0.31 -5.33
C ASN A 317 -6.80 -1.52 -5.35
N TYR A 318 -6.50 -2.07 -6.53
CA TYR A 318 -5.53 -3.15 -6.67
C TYR A 318 -4.13 -2.73 -6.25
N LEU A 319 -3.72 -1.50 -6.58
CA LEU A 319 -2.44 -0.95 -6.16
C LEU A 319 -2.34 -0.82 -4.63
N ASN A 320 -3.43 -0.44 -3.95
CA ASN A 320 -3.47 -0.38 -2.49
C ASN A 320 -3.32 -1.77 -1.86
N TRP A 321 -3.97 -2.80 -2.42
CA TRP A 321 -3.81 -4.17 -1.94
C TRP A 321 -2.37 -4.68 -2.08
N ASP A 322 -1.74 -4.44 -3.23
CA ASP A 322 -0.31 -4.69 -3.44
C ASP A 322 0.55 -3.94 -2.42
N MET A 323 0.26 -2.66 -2.20
CA MET A 323 1.00 -1.83 -1.25
C MET A 323 0.94 -2.36 0.19
N GLN A 324 -0.18 -2.92 0.64
CA GLN A 324 -0.25 -3.52 1.99
C GLN A 324 0.69 -4.72 2.14
N PHE A 325 0.88 -5.49 1.07
CA PHE A 325 1.84 -6.58 1.03
C PHE A 325 3.28 -6.04 1.07
N MET A 326 3.57 -5.04 0.23
CA MET A 326 4.90 -4.42 0.14
C MET A 326 5.31 -3.68 1.43
N LEU A 327 4.36 -3.03 2.12
CA LEU A 327 4.59 -2.42 3.43
C LEU A 327 4.97 -3.44 4.51
N GLY A 328 4.38 -4.64 4.46
CA GLY A 328 4.76 -5.74 5.37
C GLY A 328 6.19 -6.23 5.14
N LEU A 329 6.60 -6.41 3.88
CA LEU A 329 7.98 -6.74 3.52
C LEU A 329 8.95 -5.60 3.87
N SER A 330 8.56 -4.36 3.61
CA SER A 330 9.32 -3.15 3.94
C SER A 330 9.58 -3.04 5.45
N ALA A 331 8.57 -3.33 6.26
CA ALA A 331 8.72 -3.38 7.72
C ALA A 331 9.73 -4.46 8.14
N ALA A 332 9.65 -5.67 7.57
CA ALA A 332 10.61 -6.74 7.86
C ALA A 332 12.04 -6.38 7.44
N ALA A 333 12.22 -5.81 6.24
CA ALA A 333 13.51 -5.32 5.75
C ALA A 333 14.10 -4.29 6.72
N SER A 334 13.28 -3.34 7.15
CA SER A 334 13.69 -2.28 8.07
C SER A 334 14.08 -2.83 9.45
N VAL A 335 13.32 -3.78 10.02
CA VAL A 335 13.69 -4.44 11.30
C VAL A 335 15.01 -5.21 11.13
N ARG A 336 15.14 -6.02 10.09
CA ARG A 336 16.33 -6.84 9.87
C ARG A 336 17.58 -5.98 9.69
N VAL A 337 17.52 -4.97 8.82
CA VAL A 337 18.65 -4.05 8.56
C VAL A 337 19.02 -3.25 9.80
N SER A 338 18.05 -2.69 10.53
CA SER A 338 18.34 -1.91 11.75
C SER A 338 18.96 -2.76 12.86
N ASN A 339 18.47 -3.99 13.05
CA ASN A 339 19.02 -4.91 14.05
C ASN A 339 20.46 -5.31 13.72
N GLU A 340 20.75 -5.68 12.47
CA GLU A 340 22.10 -6.09 12.07
C GLU A 340 23.08 -4.91 12.06
N LEU A 341 22.66 -3.71 11.63
CA LEU A 341 23.48 -2.51 11.76
C LEU A 341 23.75 -2.14 13.22
N GLY A 342 22.75 -2.26 14.10
CA GLY A 342 22.92 -2.05 15.54
C GLY A 342 23.88 -3.05 16.19
N ALA A 343 23.89 -4.29 15.71
CA ALA A 343 24.80 -5.34 16.16
C ALA A 343 26.22 -5.21 15.60
N GLY A 344 26.44 -4.33 14.61
CA GLY A 344 27.74 -4.18 13.96
C GLY A 344 28.01 -5.19 12.84
N HIS A 345 26.95 -5.71 12.19
CA HIS A 345 27.04 -6.70 11.09
C HIS A 345 26.66 -6.09 9.72
N PRO A 346 27.51 -5.23 9.13
CA PRO A 346 27.20 -4.56 7.86
C PRO A 346 27.13 -5.49 6.65
N LYS A 347 27.82 -6.64 6.64
CA LYS A 347 27.78 -7.59 5.51
C LYS A 347 26.48 -8.37 5.50
N VAL A 348 26.03 -8.86 6.65
CA VAL A 348 24.71 -9.49 6.83
C VAL A 348 23.63 -8.49 6.48
N ALA A 349 23.70 -7.24 6.97
CA ALA A 349 22.74 -6.21 6.61
C ALA A 349 22.63 -6.00 5.08
N LYS A 350 23.77 -5.89 4.37
CA LYS A 350 23.79 -5.79 2.90
C LYS A 350 23.22 -7.04 2.23
N PHE A 351 23.54 -8.22 2.76
CA PHE A 351 23.01 -9.49 2.24
C PHE A 351 21.49 -9.58 2.42
N SER A 352 20.96 -9.18 3.58
CA SER A 352 19.52 -9.07 3.85
C SER A 352 18.81 -8.21 2.82
N VAL A 353 19.40 -7.06 2.44
CA VAL A 353 18.87 -6.17 1.39
C VAL A 353 18.73 -6.88 0.06
N LEU A 354 19.75 -7.65 -0.36
CA LEU A 354 19.71 -8.39 -1.62
C LEU A 354 18.62 -9.48 -1.60
N VAL A 355 18.52 -10.24 -0.50
CA VAL A 355 17.56 -11.34 -0.36
C VAL A 355 16.12 -10.82 -0.31
N VAL A 356 15.85 -9.77 0.46
CA VAL A 356 14.49 -9.21 0.58
C VAL A 356 14.03 -8.54 -0.71
N ASN A 357 14.92 -7.82 -1.41
CA ASN A 357 14.60 -7.20 -2.69
C ASN A 357 14.35 -8.27 -3.78
N GLY A 358 15.18 -9.32 -3.84
CA GLY A 358 14.97 -10.44 -4.75
C GLY A 358 13.64 -11.15 -4.52
N THR A 359 13.29 -11.37 -3.24
CA THR A 359 12.00 -11.96 -2.85
C THR A 359 10.83 -11.07 -3.28
N SER A 360 10.94 -9.76 -3.06
CA SER A 360 9.90 -8.80 -3.43
C SER A 360 9.69 -8.71 -4.95
N ILE A 361 10.77 -8.72 -5.74
CA ILE A 361 10.70 -8.75 -7.21
C ILE A 361 9.95 -10.00 -7.68
N ILE A 362 10.24 -11.18 -7.11
CA ILE A 362 9.55 -12.43 -7.47
C ILE A 362 8.05 -12.30 -7.19
N ILE A 363 7.68 -11.79 -6.01
CA ILE A 363 6.27 -11.62 -5.63
C ILE A 363 5.58 -10.62 -6.55
N SER A 364 6.25 -9.53 -6.90
CA SER A 364 5.69 -8.49 -7.76
C SER A 364 5.51 -8.98 -9.19
N VAL A 365 6.41 -9.82 -9.70
CA VAL A 365 6.21 -10.51 -10.99
C VAL A 365 4.97 -11.40 -10.94
N VAL A 366 4.74 -12.12 -9.84
CA VAL A 366 3.53 -12.95 -9.67
C VAL A 366 2.27 -12.08 -9.66
N PHE A 367 2.24 -10.99 -8.88
CA PHE A 367 1.09 -10.09 -8.80
C PHE A 367 0.81 -9.38 -10.14
N SER A 368 1.84 -8.86 -10.81
CA SER A 368 1.70 -8.28 -12.15
C SER A 368 1.17 -9.30 -13.15
N SER A 369 1.63 -10.56 -13.08
CA SER A 369 1.14 -11.64 -13.94
C SER A 369 -0.32 -11.96 -13.69
N ILE A 370 -0.74 -12.04 -12.42
CA ILE A 370 -2.15 -12.26 -12.04
C ILE A 370 -3.03 -11.16 -12.61
N ILE A 371 -2.66 -9.89 -12.45
CA ILE A 371 -3.47 -8.79 -12.94
C ILE A 371 -3.56 -8.79 -14.47
N LEU A 372 -2.48 -9.09 -15.18
CA LEU A 372 -2.49 -9.18 -16.65
C LEU A 372 -3.37 -10.34 -17.16
N ILE A 373 -3.26 -11.52 -16.53
CA ILE A 373 -4.01 -12.73 -16.94
C ILE A 373 -5.50 -12.54 -16.65
N PHE A 374 -5.85 -12.02 -15.47
CA PHE A 374 -7.22 -11.95 -15.00
C PHE A 374 -7.88 -10.57 -15.18
N ARG A 375 -7.27 -9.66 -15.96
CA ARG A 375 -7.73 -8.27 -16.15
C ARG A 375 -9.24 -8.10 -16.35
N LEU A 376 -9.86 -8.90 -17.22
CA LEU A 376 -11.30 -8.83 -17.49
C LEU A 376 -12.14 -9.31 -16.31
N GLY A 377 -11.73 -10.40 -15.65
CA GLY A 377 -12.45 -10.93 -14.50
C GLY A 377 -12.35 -9.99 -13.31
N LEU A 378 -11.16 -9.43 -13.08
CA LEU A 378 -10.89 -8.44 -12.05
C LEU A 378 -11.74 -7.17 -12.24
N SER A 379 -11.80 -6.59 -13.44
CA SER A 379 -12.68 -5.43 -13.70
C SER A 379 -14.16 -5.71 -13.40
N LYS A 380 -14.65 -6.91 -13.76
CA LYS A 380 -16.05 -7.32 -13.55
C LYS A 380 -16.43 -7.53 -12.08
N LEU A 381 -15.46 -7.65 -11.17
CA LEU A 381 -15.74 -7.71 -9.73
C LEU A 381 -16.16 -6.35 -9.16
N PHE A 382 -15.76 -5.25 -9.81
CA PHE A 382 -16.00 -3.89 -9.34
C PHE A 382 -17.19 -3.22 -10.00
N THR A 383 -17.43 -3.49 -11.29
CA THR A 383 -18.49 -2.81 -12.05
C THR A 383 -19.07 -3.70 -13.14
N THR A 384 -20.32 -3.41 -13.50
CA THR A 384 -21.02 -4.01 -14.65
C THR A 384 -21.00 -3.09 -15.89
N ASP A 385 -20.49 -1.87 -15.77
CA ASP A 385 -20.40 -0.91 -16.88
C ASP A 385 -19.32 -1.34 -17.88
N SER A 386 -19.72 -1.58 -19.13
CA SER A 386 -18.81 -2.02 -20.19
C SER A 386 -17.75 -0.99 -20.55
N GLU A 387 -18.07 0.31 -20.51
CA GLU A 387 -17.11 1.37 -20.86
C GLU A 387 -16.01 1.47 -19.79
N VAL A 388 -16.39 1.36 -18.51
CA VAL A 388 -15.43 1.34 -17.39
C VAL A 388 -14.57 0.07 -17.43
N ILE A 389 -15.17 -1.09 -17.72
CA ILE A 389 -14.43 -2.36 -17.85
C ILE A 389 -13.36 -2.26 -18.95
N GLU A 390 -13.72 -1.75 -20.12
CA GLU A 390 -12.80 -1.59 -21.25
C GLU A 390 -11.64 -0.67 -20.88
N ALA A 391 -11.93 0.49 -20.30
CA ALA A 391 -10.92 1.41 -19.83
C ALA A 391 -9.98 0.80 -18.76
N VAL A 392 -10.49 0.01 -17.81
CA VAL A 392 -9.61 -0.70 -16.84
C VAL A 392 -8.73 -1.73 -17.55
N VAL A 393 -9.26 -2.48 -18.53
CA VAL A 393 -8.50 -3.47 -19.31
C VAL A 393 -7.36 -2.81 -20.09
N ASP A 394 -7.59 -1.62 -20.63
CA ASP A 394 -6.58 -0.82 -21.35
C ASP A 394 -5.53 -0.20 -20.41
N LEU A 395 -5.91 0.17 -19.19
CA LEU A 395 -5.00 0.64 -18.15
C LEU A 395 -4.20 -0.49 -17.46
N THR A 396 -4.68 -1.74 -17.55
CA THR A 396 -4.09 -2.91 -16.86
C THR A 396 -2.59 -3.08 -17.15
N PRO A 397 -2.06 -2.94 -18.37
CA PRO A 397 -0.61 -3.02 -18.61
C PRO A 397 0.19 -2.00 -17.81
N LEU A 398 -0.31 -0.76 -17.69
CA LEU A 398 0.33 0.29 -16.89
C LEU A 398 0.24 -0.02 -15.39
N LEU A 399 -0.90 -0.54 -14.94
CA LEU A 399 -1.07 -1.03 -13.56
C LEU A 399 -0.08 -2.16 -13.23
N ALA A 400 0.10 -3.11 -14.14
CA ALA A 400 1.02 -4.23 -13.96
C ALA A 400 2.49 -3.76 -13.86
N ILE A 401 2.89 -2.77 -14.66
CA ILE A 401 4.20 -2.12 -14.54
C ILE A 401 4.31 -1.40 -13.19
N SER A 402 3.27 -0.70 -12.76
CA SER A 402 3.25 0.02 -11.48
C SER A 402 3.43 -0.91 -10.29
N ILE A 403 2.73 -2.06 -10.29
CA ILE A 403 2.88 -3.10 -9.26
C ILE A 403 4.29 -3.70 -9.27
N PHE A 404 4.85 -3.95 -10.46
CA PHE A 404 6.22 -4.45 -10.55
C PHE A 404 7.23 -3.46 -9.93
N LEU A 405 7.09 -2.16 -10.21
CA LEU A 405 7.96 -1.11 -9.65
C LEU A 405 7.73 -0.90 -8.14
N ASN A 406 6.48 -1.05 -7.68
CA ASN A 406 6.13 -1.09 -6.26
C ASN A 406 6.72 -2.30 -5.52
N GLY A 407 7.18 -3.31 -6.25
CA GLY A 407 8.00 -4.38 -5.68
C GLY A 407 9.36 -3.95 -5.16
N ILE A 408 9.89 -2.83 -5.66
CA ILE A 408 11.27 -2.42 -5.40
C ILE A 408 11.29 -1.23 -4.44
N GLN A 409 10.54 -0.17 -4.75
CA GLN A 409 10.66 1.12 -4.07
C GLN A 409 10.32 1.06 -2.56
N PRO A 410 9.18 0.50 -2.11
CA PRO A 410 8.84 0.42 -0.68
C PRO A 410 9.84 -0.41 0.12
N ILE A 411 10.44 -1.44 -0.48
CA ILE A 411 11.47 -2.27 0.16
C ILE A 411 12.72 -1.45 0.40
N LEU A 412 13.18 -0.70 -0.60
CA LEU A 412 14.32 0.21 -0.47
C LEU A 412 14.04 1.34 0.53
N SER A 413 12.81 1.87 0.58
CA SER A 413 12.37 2.78 1.65
C SER A 413 12.50 2.13 3.03
N GLY A 414 12.11 0.86 3.18
CA GLY A 414 12.29 0.09 4.41
C GLY A 414 13.75 -0.04 4.82
N VAL A 415 14.64 -0.35 3.86
CA VAL A 415 16.10 -0.42 4.07
C VAL A 415 16.65 0.93 4.51
N ALA A 416 16.22 2.02 3.87
CA ALA A 416 16.62 3.37 4.23
C ALA A 416 16.15 3.76 5.63
N ILE A 417 14.92 3.39 6.01
CA ILE A 417 14.42 3.54 7.38
C ILE A 417 15.31 2.75 8.34
N GLY A 418 15.60 1.47 8.06
CA GLY A 418 16.46 0.66 8.93
C GLY A 418 17.87 1.23 9.10
N SER A 419 18.37 1.90 8.07
CA SER A 419 19.70 2.53 8.01
C SER A 419 19.73 3.96 8.57
N GLY A 420 18.57 4.59 8.81
CA GLY A 420 18.47 5.98 9.28
C GLY A 420 18.66 7.03 8.18
N TRP A 421 18.36 6.70 6.92
CA TRP A 421 18.55 7.58 5.75
C TRP A 421 17.27 8.28 5.30
N GLN A 422 16.28 8.43 6.19
CA GLN A 422 14.95 8.94 5.81
C GLN A 422 14.99 10.34 5.20
N ALA A 423 15.88 11.23 5.68
CA ALA A 423 16.00 12.59 5.14
C ALA A 423 16.44 12.59 3.66
N VAL A 424 17.40 11.73 3.29
CA VAL A 424 17.86 11.61 1.90
C VAL A 424 16.74 11.11 1.01
N VAL A 425 16.01 10.08 1.45
CA VAL A 425 14.87 9.54 0.71
C VAL A 425 13.74 10.56 0.60
N ALA A 426 13.51 11.40 1.60
CA ALA A 426 12.53 12.49 1.50
C ALA A 426 12.85 13.46 0.34
N TYR A 427 14.12 13.86 0.18
CA TYR A 427 14.54 14.71 -0.95
C TYR A 427 14.40 14.00 -2.30
N ILE A 428 14.73 12.70 -2.35
CA ILE A 428 14.55 11.89 -3.56
C ILE A 428 13.07 11.82 -3.93
N ASN A 429 12.19 11.44 -2.99
CA ASN A 429 10.74 11.34 -3.19
C ASN A 429 10.13 12.68 -3.64
N LEU A 430 10.53 13.80 -3.04
CA LEU A 430 10.08 15.13 -3.46
C LEU A 430 10.44 15.39 -4.93
N THR A 431 11.67 15.08 -5.32
CA THR A 431 12.16 15.33 -6.67
C THR A 431 11.50 14.40 -7.69
N THR A 432 11.49 13.10 -7.43
CA THR A 432 11.00 12.10 -8.38
C THR A 432 9.49 12.17 -8.55
N TYR A 433 8.72 12.28 -7.46
CA TYR A 433 7.26 12.30 -7.54
C TYR A 433 6.71 13.67 -7.91
N TYR A 434 7.15 14.75 -7.26
CA TYR A 434 6.49 16.05 -7.38
C TYR A 434 7.13 16.97 -8.42
N VAL A 435 8.46 16.93 -8.57
CA VAL A 435 9.17 17.80 -9.54
C VAL A 435 9.20 17.16 -10.93
N ILE A 436 9.29 15.83 -11.02
CA ILE A 436 9.41 15.10 -12.29
C ILE A 436 8.10 14.39 -12.64
N GLY A 437 7.64 13.47 -11.78
CA GLY A 437 6.51 12.60 -12.05
C GLY A 437 5.20 13.36 -12.28
N LEU A 438 4.88 14.29 -11.38
CA LEU A 438 3.63 15.05 -11.44
C LEU A 438 3.54 15.94 -12.69
N PRO A 439 4.55 16.75 -13.07
CA PRO A 439 4.48 17.51 -14.33
C PRO A 439 4.38 16.62 -15.56
N ILE A 440 5.14 15.52 -15.63
CA ILE A 440 5.05 14.57 -16.75
C ILE A 440 3.64 13.97 -16.81
N GLY A 441 3.10 13.53 -15.68
CA GLY A 441 1.74 12.99 -15.57
C GLY A 441 0.68 13.99 -16.04
N CYS A 442 0.77 15.26 -15.62
CA CYS A 442 -0.12 16.31 -16.08
C CYS A 442 0.00 16.57 -17.60
N VAL A 443 1.22 16.63 -18.14
CA VAL A 443 1.41 16.85 -19.58
C VAL A 443 0.84 15.68 -20.39
N LEU A 444 1.11 14.45 -19.99
CA LEU A 444 0.58 13.27 -20.66
C LEU A 444 -0.95 13.18 -20.53
N GLY A 445 -1.50 13.44 -19.34
CA GLY A 445 -2.94 13.37 -19.08
C GLY A 445 -3.75 14.44 -19.83
N PHE A 446 -3.29 15.70 -19.86
CA PHE A 446 -4.08 16.81 -20.41
C PHE A 446 -3.73 17.21 -21.85
N LYS A 447 -2.49 17.01 -22.30
CA LYS A 447 -2.04 17.48 -23.63
C LYS A 447 -1.89 16.38 -24.68
N THR A 448 -2.00 15.11 -24.30
CA THR A 448 -1.87 14.00 -25.23
C THR A 448 -3.14 13.15 -25.24
N SER A 449 -3.33 12.38 -26.31
CA SER A 449 -4.46 11.45 -26.43
C SER A 449 -4.40 10.28 -25.43
N LEU A 450 -3.38 10.21 -24.56
CA LEU A 450 -3.34 9.24 -23.46
C LEU A 450 -4.39 9.55 -22.37
N GLY A 451 -4.80 10.81 -22.20
CA GLY A 451 -5.97 11.14 -21.37
C GLY A 451 -7.29 10.63 -21.99
N ASP A 452 -7.34 10.57 -23.32
CA ASP A 452 -8.48 10.07 -24.09
C ASP A 452 -8.49 8.54 -24.23
N LEU A 453 -7.46 7.81 -23.79
CA LEU A 453 -7.48 6.33 -23.70
C LEU A 453 -8.61 5.82 -22.79
N VAL A 454 -9.12 6.68 -21.89
CA VAL A 454 -10.28 6.38 -21.05
C VAL A 454 -11.61 6.79 -21.72
N GLY A 455 -11.61 7.19 -22.99
CA GLY A 455 -12.78 7.67 -23.71
C GLY A 455 -12.81 7.35 -25.21
N TYR A 456 -12.00 6.40 -25.67
CA TYR A 456 -11.84 6.14 -27.11
C TYR A 456 -12.78 5.06 -27.66
N ASP A 457 -14.11 5.28 -27.66
CA ASP A 457 -14.93 4.83 -28.81
C ASP A 457 -16.31 5.50 -28.99
N ARG A 458 -16.39 6.84 -29.07
CA ARG A 458 -17.55 7.48 -29.72
C ARG A 458 -17.34 7.83 -31.19
N ARG A 459 -16.09 7.90 -31.65
CA ARG A 459 -15.77 8.36 -33.01
C ARG A 459 -15.53 7.23 -34.01
N SER A 460 -15.11 6.03 -33.57
CA SER A 460 -14.91 4.88 -34.46
C SER A 460 -16.21 4.09 -34.66
N ILE A 461 -17.04 3.89 -33.64
CA ILE A 461 -18.34 3.21 -33.82
C ILE A 461 -19.32 4.04 -34.67
N ALA A 462 -19.37 5.37 -34.55
CA ALA A 462 -20.26 6.19 -35.37
C ALA A 462 -19.85 6.25 -36.86
N THR A 463 -18.54 6.18 -37.16
CA THR A 463 -18.05 6.17 -38.55
C THR A 463 -18.03 4.75 -39.14
N ASN A 464 -17.78 3.70 -38.36
CA ASN A 464 -17.85 2.32 -38.85
C ASN A 464 -19.28 1.76 -38.93
N SER A 465 -20.20 2.17 -38.05
CA SER A 465 -21.60 1.75 -38.17
C SER A 465 -22.27 2.41 -39.36
N ASN A 466 -22.08 3.72 -39.59
CA ASN A 466 -22.58 4.38 -40.81
C ASN A 466 -21.89 3.85 -42.07
N SER A 467 -20.58 3.62 -42.07
CA SER A 467 -19.89 3.05 -43.24
C SER A 467 -20.34 1.62 -43.54
N ARG A 468 -20.54 0.75 -42.53
CA ARG A 468 -21.06 -0.61 -42.73
C ARG A 468 -22.54 -0.63 -43.11
N TYR A 469 -23.38 0.24 -42.56
CA TYR A 469 -24.79 0.34 -42.96
C TYR A 469 -24.94 0.87 -44.39
N ILE A 470 -24.17 1.90 -44.76
CA ILE A 470 -24.16 2.47 -46.12
C ILE A 470 -23.56 1.48 -47.13
N ASN A 471 -22.49 0.74 -46.79
CA ASN A 471 -21.96 -0.30 -47.68
C ASN A 471 -22.89 -1.51 -47.82
N CYS A 472 -23.62 -1.89 -46.75
CA CYS A 472 -24.59 -2.97 -46.81
C CYS A 472 -25.82 -2.58 -47.63
N GLN A 473 -26.35 -1.36 -47.46
CA GLN A 473 -27.42 -0.82 -48.31
C GLN A 473 -26.98 -0.63 -49.76
N ASN A 474 -25.76 -0.16 -50.02
CA ASN A 474 -25.25 -0.04 -51.40
C ASN A 474 -24.99 -1.40 -52.07
N LYS A 475 -24.58 -2.43 -51.32
CA LYS A 475 -24.45 -3.81 -51.83
C LYS A 475 -25.81 -4.47 -52.08
N LEU A 476 -26.80 -4.23 -51.21
CA LEU A 476 -28.17 -4.71 -51.38
C LEU A 476 -28.89 -3.98 -52.53
N GLY A 477 -28.72 -2.66 -52.66
CA GLY A 477 -29.25 -1.86 -53.76
C GLY A 477 -28.62 -2.17 -55.12
N ARG A 478 -27.31 -2.48 -55.18
CA ARG A 478 -26.65 -2.95 -56.41
C ARG A 478 -27.03 -4.37 -56.81
N ARG A 479 -27.32 -5.27 -55.84
CA ARG A 479 -27.87 -6.62 -56.12
C ARG A 479 -29.34 -6.55 -56.56
N GLY A 480 -30.15 -5.69 -55.95
CA GLY A 480 -31.55 -5.46 -56.34
C GLY A 480 -31.71 -4.82 -57.72
N ARG A 481 -30.85 -3.87 -58.11
CA ARG A 481 -30.85 -3.30 -59.47
C ARG A 481 -30.40 -4.30 -60.54
N LYS A 482 -29.47 -5.21 -60.22
CA LYS A 482 -29.07 -6.29 -61.13
C LYS A 482 -30.15 -7.37 -61.29
N SER A 483 -30.92 -7.70 -60.24
CA SER A 483 -32.04 -8.63 -60.38
C SER A 483 -33.27 -7.99 -61.03
N SER A 484 -33.54 -6.69 -60.80
CA SER A 484 -34.65 -5.98 -61.45
C SER A 484 -34.42 -5.81 -62.95
N GLY A 485 -33.17 -5.55 -63.39
CA GLY A 485 -32.82 -5.49 -64.82
C GLY A 485 -32.99 -6.83 -65.54
N SER A 486 -32.63 -7.96 -64.90
CA SER A 486 -32.85 -9.28 -65.49
C SER A 486 -34.32 -9.73 -65.47
N ILE A 487 -35.13 -9.29 -64.50
CA ILE A 487 -36.57 -9.65 -64.44
C ILE A 487 -37.37 -8.86 -65.48
N GLU A 488 -37.00 -7.61 -65.78
CA GLU A 488 -37.66 -6.81 -66.82
C GLU A 488 -37.30 -7.29 -68.25
N GLU A 489 -36.10 -7.83 -68.46
CA GLU A 489 -35.70 -8.48 -69.73
C GLU A 489 -36.34 -9.86 -69.94
N ILE A 490 -36.61 -10.62 -68.87
CA ILE A 490 -37.31 -11.91 -68.93
C ILE A 490 -38.83 -11.71 -69.09
N GLY A 491 -39.40 -10.61 -68.55
CA GLY A 491 -40.81 -10.24 -68.75
C GLY A 491 -41.15 -9.81 -70.18
N LYS A 492 -40.25 -9.10 -70.87
CA LYS A 492 -40.44 -8.67 -72.27
C LYS A 492 -40.17 -9.77 -73.32
N ARG A 493 -39.50 -10.87 -72.95
CA ARG A 493 -39.33 -12.05 -73.85
C ARG A 493 -40.44 -13.10 -73.71
N ARG A 494 -41.33 -13.01 -72.71
CA ARG A 494 -42.45 -13.95 -72.53
C ARG A 494 -43.78 -13.52 -73.15
N SER A 495 -43.89 -12.31 -73.70
CA SER A 495 -45.10 -11.85 -74.41
C SER A 495 -45.06 -12.06 -75.93
N HIS A 496 -44.06 -12.77 -76.47
CA HIS A 496 -43.92 -13.02 -77.91
C HIS A 496 -43.90 -14.51 -78.33
N PHE A 497 -44.20 -15.46 -77.44
CA PHE A 497 -44.26 -16.89 -77.77
C PHE A 497 -45.47 -17.59 -77.12
N THR A 498 -46.67 -17.19 -77.54
CA THR A 498 -47.88 -18.03 -77.52
C THR A 498 -48.72 -17.72 -78.76
N HIS A 499 -48.22 -18.12 -79.93
CA HIS A 499 -49.00 -18.45 -81.12
C HIS A 499 -48.08 -19.13 -82.15
N SER A 500 -47.96 -20.46 -82.09
CA SER A 500 -47.99 -21.40 -83.23
C SER A 500 -47.50 -22.79 -82.81
N GLN A 501 -48.37 -23.77 -83.00
CA GLN A 501 -48.18 -25.23 -83.03
C GLN A 501 -47.75 -25.95 -81.75
#